data_AF-A0A2K5DR52-F1
#
_entry.id   AF-A0A2K5DR52-F1
#
_cell.length_a   1.000
_cell.length_b   1.000
_cell.length_c   1.000
_cell.angle_alpha   90.00
_cell.angle_beta   90.00
_cell.angle_gamma   90.00
#
_symmetry.space_group_name_H-M   'P 1'
#
loop_
_entity.id
_entity.type
_entity.pdbx_description
1 polymer ?
#
loop_
_entity_poly.entity_id
_entity_poly.type
_entity_poly.pdbx_seq_one_letter_code
_entity_poly.pdbx_strand_id
1 'polypeptide(L)'
;MVSLTAPYVSGFLAFREVPFLLELVQQLREKEPDLMPQVLLVDGNGVLHHRGFGVACHLGVLTDLPCIGVAKKLLQVDGLENDALHKEKIRLLQTGGDSFPLLGGSGTVLGMPTGVPLPSLSQALKSHDRSTRPLYVSVGHKMSLEAAVRLTCCCCKFRIPEPVRQADICSREHIRKALGHPGPPAPRSLKAQRPKACPRGDSGESAGSAPGPHRQADRTTSRGRCSAAQLQLRQR
;
A
#
# COMPACT_ATOMS: atom_id res chain seq x y z
N MET A 1 15.69 -22.36 4.15
CA MET A 1 16.06 -21.40 3.10
C MET A 1 15.68 -22.02 1.75
N VAL A 2 15.06 -21.26 0.85
CA VAL A 2 14.65 -21.76 -0.48
C VAL A 2 15.56 -21.19 -1.56
N SER A 3 15.78 -21.93 -2.64
CA SER A 3 16.60 -21.49 -3.78
C SER A 3 15.72 -21.27 -5.01
N LEU A 4 15.68 -20.03 -5.51
CA LEU A 4 14.86 -19.65 -6.67
C LEU A 4 15.65 -19.88 -7.97
N THR A 5 15.64 -21.11 -8.48
CA THR A 5 16.42 -21.54 -9.66
C THR A 5 15.88 -21.03 -10.99
N ALA A 6 14.56 -20.81 -11.10
CA ALA A 6 13.96 -20.23 -12.30
C ALA A 6 14.48 -18.80 -12.55
N PRO A 7 14.68 -18.38 -13.81
CA PRO A 7 15.21 -17.06 -14.15
C PRO A 7 14.22 -15.94 -13.78
N TYR A 8 14.75 -14.75 -13.51
CA TYR A 8 13.93 -13.56 -13.33
C TYR A 8 13.56 -12.95 -14.69
N VAL A 9 12.29 -13.08 -15.06
CA VAL A 9 11.70 -12.41 -16.23
C VAL A 9 10.50 -11.58 -15.75
N SER A 10 10.46 -10.29 -16.12
CA SER A 10 9.34 -9.42 -15.76
C SER A 10 8.02 -10.01 -16.26
N GLY A 11 7.01 -10.05 -15.39
CA GLY A 11 5.73 -10.71 -15.67
C GLY A 11 5.72 -12.23 -15.47
N PHE A 12 6.81 -12.84 -15.01
CA PHE A 12 6.87 -14.29 -14.72
C PHE A 12 7.34 -14.60 -13.30
N LEU A 13 7.26 -13.62 -12.38
CA LEU A 13 7.66 -13.78 -10.98
C LEU A 13 6.93 -14.95 -10.30
N ALA A 14 5.68 -15.20 -10.66
CA ALA A 14 4.88 -16.30 -10.13
C ALA A 14 5.57 -17.68 -10.31
N PHE A 15 6.29 -17.91 -11.42
CA PHE A 15 7.00 -19.18 -11.64
C PHE A 15 8.18 -19.39 -10.69
N ARG A 16 8.72 -18.30 -10.11
CA ARG A 16 9.77 -18.38 -9.10
C ARG A 16 9.18 -18.65 -7.72
N GLU A 17 8.04 -18.05 -7.38
CA GLU A 17 7.55 -18.02 -5.99
C GLU A 17 6.47 -19.06 -5.72
N VAL A 18 5.54 -19.28 -6.64
CA VAL A 18 4.34 -20.11 -6.43
C VAL A 18 4.65 -21.56 -6.05
N PRO A 19 5.65 -22.25 -6.64
CA PRO A 19 5.97 -23.62 -6.22
C PRO A 19 6.24 -23.74 -4.71
N PHE A 20 7.00 -22.80 -4.15
CA PHE A 20 7.33 -22.79 -2.72
C PHE A 20 6.14 -22.37 -1.85
N LEU A 21 5.31 -21.43 -2.32
CA LEU A 21 4.10 -21.03 -1.61
C LEU A 21 3.06 -22.16 -1.57
N LEU A 22 2.92 -22.90 -2.68
CA LEU A 22 2.03 -24.05 -2.77
C LEU A 22 2.44 -25.14 -1.78
N GLU A 23 3.74 -25.42 -1.66
CA GLU A 23 4.29 -26.37 -0.69
C GLU A 23 3.91 -25.97 0.75
N LEU A 24 4.01 -24.68 1.11
CA LEU A 24 3.62 -24.21 2.44
C LEU A 24 2.12 -24.39 2.71
N VAL A 25 1.26 -24.14 1.72
CA VAL A 25 -0.18 -24.34 1.86
C VAL A 25 -0.52 -25.81 1.99
N GLN A 26 0.16 -26.70 1.26
CA GLN A 26 -0.01 -28.15 1.37
C GLN A 26 0.45 -28.66 2.75
N GLN A 27 1.62 -28.22 3.21
CA GLN A 27 2.11 -28.56 4.54
C GLN A 27 1.15 -28.11 5.66
N LEU A 28 0.56 -26.91 5.54
CA LEU A 28 -0.44 -26.45 6.50
C LEU A 28 -1.70 -27.32 6.47
N ARG A 29 -2.18 -27.66 5.27
CA ARG A 29 -3.36 -28.51 5.07
C ARG A 29 -3.18 -29.89 5.71
N GLU A 30 -1.98 -30.45 5.65
CA GLU A 30 -1.67 -31.76 6.22
C GLU A 30 -1.47 -31.71 7.74
N LYS A 31 -0.80 -30.68 8.25
CA LYS A 31 -0.40 -30.61 9.66
C LYS A 31 -1.47 -30.01 10.57
N GLU A 32 -2.11 -28.94 10.13
CA GLU A 32 -3.06 -28.16 10.94
C GLU A 32 -4.26 -27.73 10.06
N PRO A 33 -5.09 -28.70 9.61
CA PRO A 33 -6.20 -28.44 8.70
C PRO A 33 -7.22 -27.44 9.27
N ASP A 34 -7.41 -27.40 10.59
CA ASP A 34 -8.33 -26.48 11.27
C ASP A 34 -7.88 -25.00 11.18
N LEU A 35 -6.60 -24.76 10.88
CA LEU A 35 -6.03 -23.43 10.69
C LEU A 35 -5.92 -23.02 9.21
N MET A 36 -6.50 -23.81 8.29
CA MET A 36 -6.49 -23.48 6.87
C MET A 36 -7.18 -22.13 6.62
N PRO A 37 -6.53 -21.21 5.90
CA PRO A 37 -7.11 -19.91 5.62
C PRO A 37 -8.27 -20.03 4.64
N GLN A 38 -9.36 -19.32 4.93
CA GLN A 38 -10.50 -19.18 4.01
C GLN A 38 -10.17 -18.29 2.81
N VAL A 39 -9.14 -17.44 2.93
CA VAL A 39 -8.70 -16.49 1.91
C VAL A 39 -7.24 -16.11 2.13
N LEU A 40 -6.49 -15.96 1.04
CA LEU A 40 -5.09 -15.57 1.05
C LEU A 40 -4.94 -14.12 0.55
N LEU A 41 -4.25 -13.28 1.33
CA LEU A 41 -3.77 -11.97 0.88
C LEU A 41 -2.31 -12.11 0.44
N VAL A 42 -2.06 -11.96 -0.85
CA VAL A 42 -0.75 -12.20 -1.47
C VAL A 42 -0.05 -10.87 -1.74
N ASP A 43 1.22 -10.72 -1.34
CA ASP A 43 2.05 -9.55 -1.67
C ASP A 43 2.45 -9.58 -3.15
N GLY A 44 1.56 -9.11 -4.01
CA GLY A 44 1.74 -9.17 -5.44
C GLY A 44 0.45 -8.90 -6.18
N ASN A 45 0.48 -9.04 -7.50
CA ASN A 45 -0.69 -8.81 -8.34
C ASN A 45 -1.49 -10.09 -8.56
N GLY A 46 -2.80 -9.94 -8.72
CA GLY A 46 -3.68 -10.93 -9.34
C GLY A 46 -3.87 -10.61 -10.82
N VAL A 47 -5.09 -10.29 -11.21
CA VAL A 47 -5.44 -9.95 -12.61
C VAL A 47 -4.84 -8.65 -13.12
N LEU A 48 -4.38 -7.75 -12.24
CA LEU A 48 -3.60 -6.56 -12.61
C LEU A 48 -2.17 -6.96 -13.01
N HIS A 49 -2.03 -7.59 -14.18
CA HIS A 49 -0.80 -8.23 -14.61
C HIS A 49 -0.66 -8.17 -16.13
N HIS A 50 0.58 -8.22 -16.65
CA HIS A 50 0.87 -8.15 -18.09
C HIS A 50 0.07 -9.14 -18.95
N ARG A 51 -0.32 -10.28 -18.35
CA ARG A 51 -1.11 -11.35 -18.99
C ARG A 51 -2.43 -11.63 -18.25
N GLY A 52 -2.88 -10.74 -17.38
CA GLY A 52 -4.07 -10.98 -16.55
C GLY A 52 -3.93 -12.10 -15.50
N PHE A 53 -2.72 -12.63 -15.30
CA PHE A 53 -2.48 -13.80 -14.45
C PHE A 53 -1.22 -13.63 -13.59
N GLY A 54 -1.34 -12.86 -12.51
CA GLY A 54 -0.27 -12.63 -11.54
C GLY A 54 -0.12 -13.75 -10.50
N VAL A 55 0.78 -13.55 -9.53
CA VAL A 55 1.08 -14.53 -8.46
C VAL A 55 -0.16 -14.90 -7.64
N ALA A 56 -1.06 -13.95 -7.36
CA ALA A 56 -2.27 -14.23 -6.58
C ALA A 56 -3.28 -15.09 -7.36
N CYS A 57 -3.38 -14.90 -8.68
CA CYS A 57 -4.20 -15.76 -9.54
C CYS A 57 -3.62 -17.16 -9.62
N HIS A 58 -2.31 -17.25 -9.88
CA HIS A 58 -1.62 -18.52 -10.05
C HIS A 58 -1.70 -19.37 -8.77
N LEU A 59 -1.39 -18.78 -7.62
CA LEU A 59 -1.51 -19.48 -6.34
C LEU A 59 -2.96 -19.88 -6.03
N GLY A 60 -3.92 -18.98 -6.26
CA GLY A 60 -5.33 -19.25 -5.97
C GLY A 60 -5.90 -20.39 -6.81
N VAL A 61 -5.59 -20.43 -8.11
CA VAL A 61 -6.02 -21.53 -8.99
C VAL A 61 -5.41 -22.88 -8.57
N LEU A 62 -4.13 -22.92 -8.22
CA LEU A 62 -3.46 -24.17 -7.82
C LEU A 62 -3.89 -24.67 -6.44
N THR A 63 -4.19 -23.76 -5.51
CA THR A 63 -4.62 -24.10 -4.15
C THR A 63 -6.12 -24.32 -4.02
N ASP A 64 -6.88 -23.88 -5.02
CA ASP A 64 -8.34 -23.77 -5.05
C ASP A 64 -8.93 -22.85 -3.95
N LEU A 65 -8.09 -21.99 -3.36
CA LEU A 65 -8.46 -21.03 -2.31
C LEU A 65 -8.77 -19.64 -2.88
N PRO A 66 -9.70 -18.90 -2.27
CA PRO A 66 -9.87 -17.48 -2.56
C PRO A 66 -8.57 -16.70 -2.34
N CYS A 67 -8.19 -15.89 -3.33
CA CYS A 67 -6.93 -15.13 -3.31
C CYS A 67 -7.15 -13.67 -3.72
N ILE A 68 -6.46 -12.77 -3.02
CA ILE A 68 -6.42 -11.33 -3.29
C ILE A 68 -4.97 -10.93 -3.55
N GLY A 69 -4.72 -10.23 -4.66
CA GLY A 69 -3.43 -9.59 -4.91
C GLY A 69 -3.39 -8.21 -4.27
N VAL A 70 -2.43 -7.99 -3.36
CA VAL A 70 -2.18 -6.71 -2.69
C VAL A 70 -0.79 -6.20 -3.08
N ALA A 71 -0.74 -5.28 -4.04
CA ALA A 71 0.52 -4.71 -4.51
C ALA A 71 0.82 -3.33 -3.88
N LYS A 72 2.10 -3.10 -3.55
CA LYS A 72 2.58 -1.84 -2.93
C LYS A 72 2.88 -0.73 -3.95
N LYS A 73 2.94 -1.06 -5.24
CA LYS A 73 3.26 -0.18 -6.38
C LYS A 73 2.30 -0.50 -7.54
N LEU A 74 1.99 0.52 -8.35
CA LEU A 74 1.20 0.33 -9.57
C LEU A 74 2.02 -0.49 -10.57
N LEU A 75 1.43 -1.55 -11.12
CA LEU A 75 1.96 -2.21 -12.30
C LEU A 75 1.41 -1.48 -13.54
N GLN A 76 2.30 -1.00 -14.39
CA GLN A 76 1.93 -0.23 -15.58
C GLN A 76 1.66 -1.19 -16.75
N VAL A 77 0.40 -1.60 -16.88
CA VAL A 77 -0.08 -2.55 -17.88
C VAL A 77 -1.39 -2.04 -18.45
N ASP A 78 -1.70 -2.41 -19.69
CA ASP A 78 -2.95 -2.04 -20.36
C ASP A 78 -3.22 -0.52 -20.28
N GLY A 79 -2.21 0.31 -20.62
CA GLY A 79 -2.33 1.77 -20.59
C GLY A 79 -2.44 2.41 -19.19
N LEU A 80 -2.36 1.64 -18.10
CA LEU A 80 -2.26 2.19 -16.76
C LEU A 80 -0.88 2.80 -16.56
N GLU A 81 -0.85 4.08 -16.20
CA GLU A 81 0.38 4.83 -15.93
C GLU A 81 0.31 5.54 -14.59
N ASN A 82 1.47 5.76 -13.96
CA ASN A 82 1.57 6.57 -12.75
C ASN A 82 1.74 8.07 -13.10
N ASP A 83 0.80 8.57 -13.89
CA ASP A 83 0.80 9.89 -14.50
C ASP A 83 0.26 10.99 -13.55
N ALA A 84 0.03 12.19 -14.08
CA ALA A 84 -0.53 13.29 -13.31
C ALA A 84 -1.98 13.01 -12.87
N LEU A 85 -2.80 12.42 -13.74
CA LEU A 85 -4.20 12.10 -13.42
C LEU A 85 -4.30 11.05 -12.30
N HIS A 86 -3.44 10.03 -12.33
CA HIS A 86 -3.36 9.02 -11.28
C HIS A 86 -2.96 9.64 -9.93
N LYS A 87 -2.00 10.57 -9.94
CA LYS A 87 -1.58 11.29 -8.73
C LYS A 87 -2.68 12.20 -8.18
N GLU A 88 -3.45 12.87 -9.04
CA GLU A 88 -4.62 13.66 -8.62
C GLU A 88 -5.68 12.76 -7.97
N LYS A 89 -6.01 11.62 -8.58
CA LYS A 89 -6.93 10.64 -7.97
C LYS A 89 -6.46 10.18 -6.59
N ILE A 90 -5.16 9.94 -6.41
CA ILE A 90 -4.58 9.60 -5.10
C ILE A 90 -4.75 10.75 -4.10
N ARG A 91 -4.56 12.00 -4.52
CA ARG A 91 -4.73 13.18 -3.66
C ARG A 91 -6.17 13.37 -3.18
N LEU A 92 -7.14 12.90 -3.96
CA LEU A 92 -8.57 12.93 -3.61
C LEU A 92 -8.95 11.89 -2.52
N LEU A 93 -8.10 10.90 -2.24
CA LEU A 93 -8.35 9.90 -1.19
C LEU A 93 -8.11 10.50 0.20
N GLN A 94 -9.17 10.71 0.98
CA GLN A 94 -9.14 11.39 2.27
C GLN A 94 -8.99 10.41 3.43
N THR A 95 -9.81 9.37 3.49
CA THR A 95 -9.89 8.42 4.61
C THR A 95 -9.48 7.01 4.25
N GLY A 96 -9.12 6.21 5.25
CA GLY A 96 -8.91 4.78 5.12
C GLY A 96 -10.19 4.10 4.64
N GLY A 97 -10.08 3.31 3.58
CA GLY A 97 -11.21 2.72 2.86
C GLY A 97 -11.53 3.41 1.54
N ASP A 98 -11.13 4.67 1.37
CA ASP A 98 -11.33 5.37 0.10
C ASP A 98 -10.59 4.64 -1.01
N SER A 99 -11.25 4.49 -2.15
CA SER A 99 -10.69 3.79 -3.29
C SER A 99 -11.18 4.36 -4.62
N PHE A 100 -10.42 4.11 -5.68
CA PHE A 100 -10.83 4.41 -7.04
C PHE A 100 -10.46 3.28 -8.00
N PRO A 101 -11.28 3.05 -9.04
CA PRO A 101 -11.04 2.00 -10.03
C PRO A 101 -9.80 2.25 -10.87
N LEU A 102 -9.07 1.17 -11.16
CA LEU A 102 -8.01 1.17 -12.17
C LEU A 102 -8.63 0.65 -13.47
N LEU A 103 -8.68 1.52 -14.48
CA LEU A 103 -9.26 1.23 -15.78
C LEU A 103 -8.14 1.15 -16.82
N GLY A 104 -8.03 0.00 -17.48
CA GLY A 104 -7.09 -0.18 -18.58
C GLY A 104 -7.61 0.41 -19.89
N GLY A 105 -6.70 0.72 -20.81
CA GLY A 105 -6.96 1.34 -22.10
C GLY A 105 -7.72 0.43 -23.08
N SER A 106 -7.61 -0.89 -22.92
CA SER A 106 -8.37 -1.86 -23.72
C SER A 106 -9.88 -1.87 -23.43
N GLY A 107 -10.34 -1.16 -22.39
CA GLY A 107 -11.71 -1.30 -21.85
C GLY A 107 -12.04 -2.74 -21.42
N THR A 108 -11.05 -3.65 -21.48
CA THR A 108 -11.26 -5.08 -21.37
C THR A 108 -11.10 -5.49 -19.92
N VAL A 109 -12.23 -5.90 -19.37
CA VAL A 109 -12.29 -7.04 -18.46
C VAL A 109 -12.36 -8.28 -19.35
N LEU A 110 -11.33 -9.12 -19.29
CA LEU A 110 -11.22 -10.34 -20.08
C LEU A 110 -12.43 -11.24 -19.80
N GLY A 111 -13.36 -11.42 -20.76
CA GLY A 111 -14.32 -12.54 -20.72
C GLY A 111 -15.81 -12.29 -21.04
N MET A 112 -16.27 -11.10 -21.45
CA MET A 112 -17.69 -10.92 -21.87
C MET A 112 -17.83 -10.02 -23.12
N PRO A 113 -18.66 -10.41 -24.10
CA PRO A 113 -19.08 -9.50 -25.17
C PRO A 113 -20.18 -8.56 -24.66
N THR A 114 -20.22 -7.35 -25.22
CA THR A 114 -21.26 -6.30 -25.11
C THR A 114 -21.08 -5.22 -24.02
N GLY A 115 -20.67 -4.02 -24.47
CA GLY A 115 -21.38 -2.74 -24.27
C GLY A 115 -21.58 -2.15 -22.88
N VAL A 116 -21.30 -2.89 -21.80
CA VAL A 116 -21.41 -2.42 -20.42
C VAL A 116 -19.99 -2.18 -19.89
N PRO A 117 -19.69 -1.01 -19.28
CA PRO A 117 -18.44 -0.84 -18.55
C PRO A 117 -18.38 -1.91 -17.46
N LEU A 118 -17.59 -2.95 -17.68
CA LEU A 118 -17.43 -4.05 -16.75
C LEU A 118 -16.88 -3.52 -15.40
N PRO A 119 -17.19 -4.19 -14.27
CA PRO A 119 -16.62 -3.82 -13.00
C PRO A 119 -15.10 -3.89 -13.11
N SER A 120 -14.42 -2.80 -12.75
CA SER A 120 -12.97 -2.77 -12.67
C SER A 120 -12.49 -4.01 -11.91
N LEU A 121 -11.45 -4.68 -12.41
CA LEU A 121 -10.89 -5.88 -11.77
C LEU A 121 -9.75 -5.55 -10.80
N SER A 122 -9.42 -4.28 -10.68
CA SER A 122 -8.48 -3.76 -9.68
C SER A 122 -8.81 -2.33 -9.26
N GLN A 123 -8.37 -1.97 -8.06
CA GLN A 123 -8.63 -0.68 -7.43
C GLN A 123 -7.38 -0.19 -6.69
N ALA A 124 -7.18 1.13 -6.69
CA ALA A 124 -6.27 1.78 -5.75
C ALA A 124 -7.03 2.03 -4.44
N LEU A 125 -6.50 1.55 -3.33
CA LEU A 125 -7.08 1.64 -1.99
C LEU A 125 -6.19 2.46 -1.07
N LYS A 126 -6.72 3.52 -0.47
CA LYS A 126 -6.11 4.14 0.71
C LYS A 126 -6.40 3.27 1.92
N SER A 127 -5.42 2.48 2.34
CA SER A 127 -5.63 1.47 3.37
C SER A 127 -5.63 2.00 4.81
N HIS A 128 -5.10 3.19 5.06
CA HIS A 128 -4.96 3.74 6.41
C HIS A 128 -4.87 5.28 6.37
N ASP A 129 -5.52 5.97 7.30
CA ASP A 129 -5.64 7.45 7.33
C ASP A 129 -4.29 8.17 7.26
N ARG A 130 -3.33 7.70 8.07
CA ARG A 130 -1.98 8.29 8.15
C ARG A 130 -1.09 8.01 6.94
N SER A 131 -1.54 7.24 5.95
CA SER A 131 -0.74 6.93 4.77
C SER A 131 -1.32 7.56 3.51
N THR A 132 -0.47 8.25 2.75
CA THR A 132 -0.83 8.83 1.45
C THR A 132 -0.59 7.88 0.28
N ARG A 133 0.13 6.77 0.51
CA ARG A 133 0.50 5.82 -0.55
C ARG A 133 -0.53 4.70 -0.61
N PRO A 134 -1.33 4.58 -1.69
CA PRO A 134 -2.33 3.54 -1.78
C PRO A 134 -1.69 2.15 -1.90
N LEU A 135 -2.53 1.14 -1.72
CA LEU A 135 -2.31 -0.23 -2.18
C LEU A 135 -3.06 -0.43 -3.49
N TYR A 136 -2.58 -1.33 -4.34
CA TYR A 136 -3.24 -1.72 -5.58
C TYR A 136 -3.80 -3.12 -5.38
N VAL A 137 -5.11 -3.18 -5.18
CA VAL A 137 -5.84 -4.42 -4.90
C VAL A 137 -6.39 -4.96 -6.21
N SER A 138 -6.17 -6.24 -6.48
CA SER A 138 -6.66 -6.93 -7.67
C SER A 138 -7.19 -8.31 -7.31
N VAL A 139 -8.19 -8.77 -8.05
CA VAL A 139 -8.74 -10.12 -7.88
C VAL A 139 -7.67 -11.16 -8.18
N GLY A 140 -7.51 -12.15 -7.30
CA GLY A 140 -6.70 -13.33 -7.55
C GLY A 140 -7.56 -14.49 -8.05
N HIS A 141 -8.36 -15.07 -7.15
CA HIS A 141 -9.20 -16.23 -7.42
C HIS A 141 -10.44 -16.27 -6.50
N LYS A 142 -11.58 -16.78 -6.99
CA LYS A 142 -12.85 -17.00 -6.24
C LYS A 142 -13.31 -15.84 -5.34
N MET A 143 -13.08 -14.59 -5.74
CA MET A 143 -13.50 -13.42 -4.97
C MET A 143 -13.84 -12.25 -5.89
N SER A 144 -14.89 -11.49 -5.56
CA SER A 144 -15.20 -10.24 -6.26
C SER A 144 -14.23 -9.14 -5.85
N LEU A 145 -14.04 -8.14 -6.72
CA LEU A 145 -13.15 -7.03 -6.37
C LEU A 145 -13.65 -6.24 -5.17
N GLU A 146 -14.96 -5.97 -5.10
CA GLU A 146 -15.53 -5.21 -3.97
C GLU A 146 -15.25 -5.90 -2.64
N ALA A 147 -15.48 -7.21 -2.56
CA ALA A 147 -15.19 -8.01 -1.38
C ALA A 147 -13.67 -8.01 -1.07
N ALA A 148 -12.83 -8.12 -2.09
CA ALA A 148 -11.38 -8.08 -1.93
C ALA A 148 -10.87 -6.76 -1.36
N VAL A 149 -11.37 -5.62 -1.86
CA VAL A 149 -11.00 -4.28 -1.37
C VAL A 149 -11.47 -4.08 0.07
N ARG A 150 -12.73 -4.43 0.37
CA ARG A 150 -13.29 -4.33 1.72
C ARG A 150 -12.50 -5.19 2.71
N LEU A 151 -12.25 -6.46 2.38
CA LEU A 151 -11.49 -7.35 3.25
C LEU A 151 -10.05 -6.85 3.45
N THR A 152 -9.38 -6.39 2.39
CA THR A 152 -8.04 -5.80 2.48
C THR A 152 -8.03 -4.63 3.47
N CYS A 153 -9.03 -3.74 3.39
CA CYS A 153 -9.18 -2.62 4.31
C CYS A 153 -9.42 -3.08 5.76
N CYS A 154 -10.29 -4.07 5.98
CA CYS A 154 -10.55 -4.63 7.32
C CYS A 154 -9.31 -5.29 7.95
N CYS A 155 -8.40 -5.81 7.13
CA CYS A 155 -7.13 -6.38 7.60
C CYS A 155 -6.04 -5.32 7.88
N CYS A 156 -6.28 -4.04 7.61
CA CYS A 156 -5.29 -2.97 7.76
C CYS A 156 -5.34 -2.30 9.14
N LYS A 157 -4.50 -2.77 10.08
CA LYS A 157 -4.15 -2.01 11.30
C LYS A 157 -3.13 -0.90 11.02
N PHE A 158 -2.34 -1.09 9.97
CA PHE A 158 -1.38 -0.13 9.42
C PHE A 158 -1.62 0.00 7.91
N ARG A 159 -0.75 0.70 7.18
CA ARG A 159 -0.81 0.78 5.72
C ARG A 159 -0.84 -0.61 5.07
N ILE A 160 -0.02 -1.56 5.52
CA ILE A 160 0.04 -2.91 4.94
C ILE A 160 -0.93 -3.82 5.72
N PRO A 161 -1.75 -4.65 5.05
CA PRO A 161 -2.65 -5.57 5.74
C PRO A 161 -1.88 -6.51 6.66
N GLU A 162 -2.43 -6.81 7.82
CA GLU A 162 -1.74 -7.62 8.85
C GLU A 162 -1.21 -8.96 8.32
N PRO A 163 -1.96 -9.77 7.55
CA PRO A 163 -1.43 -11.05 7.03
C PRO A 163 -0.16 -10.85 6.17
N VAL A 164 -0.19 -9.88 5.27
CA VAL A 164 0.96 -9.53 4.40
C VAL A 164 2.12 -8.97 5.21
N ARG A 165 1.82 -8.13 6.21
CA ARG A 165 2.82 -7.51 7.09
C ARG A 165 3.54 -8.56 7.94
N GLN A 166 2.80 -9.52 8.51
CA GLN A 166 3.37 -10.59 9.31
C GLN A 166 4.24 -11.52 8.47
N ALA A 167 3.79 -11.89 7.26
CA ALA A 167 4.61 -12.68 6.33
C ALA A 167 5.94 -12.00 5.96
N ASP A 168 5.93 -10.67 5.71
CA ASP A 168 7.15 -9.89 5.44
C ASP A 168 8.07 -9.83 6.68
N ILE A 169 7.52 -9.71 7.89
CA ILE A 169 8.32 -9.73 9.14
C ILE A 169 8.97 -11.10 9.35
N CYS A 170 8.17 -12.18 9.29
CA CYS A 170 8.65 -13.54 9.50
C CYS A 170 9.71 -13.95 8.48
N SER A 171 9.50 -13.62 7.19
CA SER A 171 10.48 -13.92 6.13
C SER A 171 11.81 -13.17 6.35
N ARG A 172 11.77 -11.87 6.66
CA ARG A 172 12.98 -11.09 6.98
C ARG A 172 13.70 -11.60 8.22
N GLU A 173 12.96 -12.00 9.25
CA GLU A 173 13.54 -12.57 10.46
C GLU A 173 14.21 -13.92 10.17
N HIS A 174 13.57 -14.79 9.37
CA HIS A 174 14.14 -16.06 8.94
C HIS A 174 15.44 -15.86 8.16
N ILE A 175 15.48 -14.91 7.22
CA ILE A 175 16.69 -14.56 6.47
C ILE A 175 17.79 -14.07 7.41
N ARG A 176 17.47 -13.18 8.36
CA ARG A 176 18.44 -12.65 9.32
C ARG A 176 19.06 -13.76 10.18
N LYS A 177 18.23 -14.67 10.70
CA LYS A 177 18.65 -15.83 11.49
C LYS A 177 19.51 -16.78 10.67
N ALA A 178 19.11 -17.09 9.43
CA ALA A 178 19.81 -18.02 8.55
C ALA A 178 21.18 -17.49 8.06
N LEU A 179 21.32 -16.17 7.91
CA LEU A 179 22.55 -15.50 7.44
C LEU A 179 23.39 -14.87 8.57
N GLY A 180 23.06 -15.14 9.84
CA GLY A 180 23.88 -14.73 10.99
C GLY A 180 24.04 -13.22 11.22
N HIS A 181 23.09 -12.39 10.75
CA HIS A 181 23.17 -10.94 10.98
C HIS A 181 22.62 -10.56 12.36
N PRO A 182 23.25 -9.62 13.10
CA PRO A 182 22.76 -9.19 14.40
C PRO A 182 21.35 -8.58 14.29
N GLY A 183 20.55 -8.79 15.34
CA GLY A 183 19.13 -8.41 15.43
C GLY A 183 18.82 -6.94 15.11
N PRO A 184 17.54 -6.57 14.94
CA PRO A 184 17.18 -5.18 14.70
C PRO A 184 17.72 -4.29 15.84
N PRO A 185 18.14 -3.03 15.56
CA PRO A 185 18.49 -2.12 16.62
C PRO A 185 17.27 -1.95 17.53
N ALA A 186 17.51 -2.02 18.85
CA ALA A 186 16.48 -1.81 19.87
C ALA A 186 15.66 -0.54 19.56
N PRO A 187 14.35 -0.52 19.88
CA PRO A 187 13.55 0.68 19.71
C PRO A 187 14.27 1.83 20.43
N ARG A 188 14.56 2.91 19.68
CA ARG A 188 15.19 4.12 20.23
C ARG A 188 14.38 4.56 21.44
N SER A 189 14.94 4.39 22.63
CA SER A 189 14.43 4.99 23.86
C SER A 189 14.22 6.48 23.60
N LEU A 190 13.06 6.98 24.02
CA LEU A 190 12.70 8.40 23.97
C LEU A 190 13.92 9.22 24.36
N LYS A 191 14.41 10.04 23.43
CA LYS A 191 15.60 10.88 23.63
C LYS A 191 15.48 11.57 24.99
N ALA A 192 16.38 11.18 25.90
CA ALA A 192 16.71 11.99 27.06
C ALA A 192 16.99 13.41 26.55
N GLN A 193 16.31 14.37 27.17
CA GLN A 193 16.44 15.78 26.87
C GLN A 193 17.93 16.14 26.90
N ARG A 194 18.45 16.66 25.77
CA ARG A 194 19.80 17.23 25.75
C ARG A 194 19.84 18.34 26.82
N PRO A 195 20.81 18.34 27.75
CA PRO A 195 20.92 19.40 28.74
C PRO A 195 21.07 20.75 28.03
N LYS A 196 20.28 21.75 28.46
CA LYS A 196 20.47 23.15 28.11
C LYS A 196 21.88 23.56 28.55
N ALA A 197 22.70 24.02 27.61
CA ALA A 197 23.98 24.64 27.93
C ALA A 197 23.73 25.94 28.71
N CYS A 198 24.39 26.06 29.88
CA CYS A 198 24.40 27.27 30.69
C CYS A 198 25.12 28.43 29.96
N PRO A 199 24.76 29.69 30.25
CA PRO A 199 25.37 30.85 29.62
C PRO A 199 26.75 31.16 30.24
N ARG A 200 27.71 31.56 29.42
CA ARG A 200 28.88 32.32 29.86
C ARG A 200 28.95 33.61 29.04
N GLY A 201 29.05 34.71 29.78
CA GLY A 201 29.07 36.07 29.24
C GLY A 201 30.43 36.52 28.73
N ASP A 202 30.31 37.40 27.75
CA ASP A 202 30.97 38.70 27.53
C ASP A 202 32.44 38.85 27.10
N SER A 203 32.65 39.98 26.39
CA SER A 203 33.82 40.53 25.69
C SER A 203 34.05 40.03 24.24
N GLY A 204 34.23 40.86 23.20
CA GLY A 204 34.19 42.31 22.99
C GLY A 204 34.70 42.65 21.57
N GLU A 205 34.22 43.76 21.00
CA GLU A 205 34.75 44.57 19.85
C GLU A 205 34.79 43.98 18.42
N SER A 206 33.97 44.48 17.47
CA SER A 206 34.13 45.62 16.50
C SER A 206 34.83 45.18 15.18
N ALA A 207 34.49 45.59 13.94
CA ALA A 207 33.86 46.79 13.39
C ALA A 207 33.38 46.62 11.91
N GLY A 208 32.49 47.55 11.48
CA GLY A 208 32.31 48.10 10.10
C GLY A 208 31.48 47.29 9.07
N SER A 209 30.63 47.85 8.19
CA SER A 209 30.05 49.18 7.95
C SER A 209 28.99 49.05 6.81
N ALA A 210 27.81 49.65 7.02
CA ALA A 210 26.62 50.05 6.20
C ALA A 210 26.70 50.27 4.64
N PRO A 211 25.63 50.73 3.92
CA PRO A 211 24.17 50.79 4.19
C PRO A 211 23.23 50.39 2.99
N GLY A 212 21.91 50.35 3.24
CA GLY A 212 20.87 50.56 2.21
C GLY A 212 19.43 50.20 2.64
N PRO A 213 18.49 51.14 2.79
CA PRO A 213 17.11 50.88 3.25
C PRO A 213 16.09 50.92 2.09
N HIS A 214 14.95 50.22 2.22
CA HIS A 214 13.59 50.79 2.03
C HIS A 214 12.44 49.77 2.04
N ARG A 215 11.30 50.26 2.56
CA ARG A 215 9.88 49.88 2.38
C ARG A 215 9.20 48.91 3.35
N GLN A 216 8.74 49.50 4.46
CA GLN A 216 7.32 49.64 4.88
C GLN A 216 6.36 48.48 4.57
N ALA A 217 5.94 47.80 5.65
CA ALA A 217 4.73 47.01 5.72
C ALA A 217 3.64 47.87 6.38
N ASP A 218 2.46 47.93 5.75
CA ASP A 218 1.27 48.50 6.35
C ASP A 218 0.17 47.44 6.43
N ARG A 219 -0.48 47.38 7.59
CA ARG A 219 -1.56 46.45 7.92
C ARG A 219 -2.87 47.05 7.41
N THR A 220 -3.77 46.23 6.87
CA THR A 220 -5.20 46.44 7.10
C THR A 220 -6.00 45.14 6.98
N THR A 221 -6.88 45.02 7.96
CA THR A 221 -7.89 43.99 8.25
C THR A 221 -8.99 43.89 7.20
N SER A 222 -9.50 42.69 6.93
CA SER A 222 -10.95 42.50 6.76
C SER A 222 -11.39 41.09 7.16
N ARG A 223 -12.43 41.06 8.00
CA ARG A 223 -13.14 39.89 8.51
C ARG A 223 -14.10 39.37 7.43
N GLY A 224 -14.02 38.09 7.06
CA GLY A 224 -15.01 37.39 6.25
C GLY A 224 -15.60 36.23 7.04
N ARG A 225 -16.92 36.26 7.27
CA ARG A 225 -17.69 35.33 8.10
C ARG A 225 -17.86 33.97 7.42
N CYS A 226 -17.62 32.88 8.15
CA CYS A 226 -18.15 31.55 7.84
C CYS A 226 -19.66 31.51 8.10
N SER A 227 -20.47 31.04 7.14
CA SER A 227 -21.81 30.53 7.42
C SER A 227 -21.79 29.00 7.36
N ALA A 228 -22.14 28.39 8.48
CA ALA A 228 -22.46 26.98 8.59
C ALA A 228 -23.76 26.66 7.85
N ALA A 229 -23.77 25.56 7.07
CA ALA A 229 -24.99 24.93 6.60
C ALA A 229 -25.12 23.56 7.27
N GLN A 230 -26.07 23.48 8.22
CA GLN A 230 -26.58 22.26 8.79
C GLN A 230 -27.48 21.56 7.76
N LEU A 231 -27.29 20.26 7.55
CA LEU A 231 -28.30 19.41 6.93
C LEU A 231 -28.67 18.28 7.91
N GLN A 232 -29.87 18.40 8.48
CA GLN A 232 -30.48 17.41 9.36
C GLN A 232 -31.15 16.30 8.55
N LEU A 233 -31.07 15.10 9.14
CA LEU A 233 -31.84 13.90 8.82
C LEU A 233 -33.34 14.20 8.61
N ARG A 234 -33.94 13.51 7.63
CA ARG A 234 -35.33 13.06 7.73
C ARG A 234 -35.45 11.60 7.35
N GLN A 235 -35.85 10.83 8.36
CA GLN A 235 -36.44 9.51 8.28
C GLN A 235 -37.71 9.56 7.40
N ARG A 236 -37.87 8.56 6.54
CA ARG A 236 -39.09 7.77 6.34
C ARG A 236 -38.72 6.49 5.60
#